data_AF-A0A7Y6BUR2-F1
#
_entry.id   AF-A0A7Y6BUR2-F1
#
_cell.length_a   1.000
_cell.length_b   1.000
_cell.length_c   1.000
_cell.angle_alpha   90.00
_cell.angle_beta   90.00
_cell.angle_gamma   90.00
#
_symmetry.space_group_name_H-M   'P 1'
#
loop_
_entity.id
_entity.type
_entity.pdbx_description
1 polymer ?
#
loop_
_entity_poly.entity_id
_entity_poly.type
_entity_poly.pdbx_seq_one_letter_code
_entity_poly.pdbx_strand_id
1 'polypeptide(L)' 'MPYLLAKRKIKATDLARELNLSDGFISQVISGKKQFSYQNAAHAARILRCTMEELHEWDD' A
#
# COMPACT_ATOMS: atom_id res chain seq x y z
N MET A 1 -4.30 0.32 5.12
CA MET A 1 -2.85 0.33 4.79
C MET A 1 -1.88 0.50 5.96
N PRO A 2 -1.99 1.47 6.88
CA PRO A 2 -0.96 1.70 7.91
C PRO A 2 -0.81 0.51 8.89
N TYR A 3 -1.90 -0.21 9.17
CA TYR A 3 -1.84 -1.45 9.96
C TYR A 3 -1.08 -2.58 9.26
N LEU A 4 -1.28 -2.78 7.94
CA LEU A 4 -0.55 -3.81 7.19
C LEU A 4 0.94 -3.51 7.13
N LEU A 5 1.30 -2.23 6.93
CA LEU A 5 2.68 -1.76 7.01
C LEU A 5 3.29 -2.04 8.40
N ALA A 6 2.57 -1.71 9.48
CA ALA A 6 3.01 -1.98 10.85
C ALA A 6 3.12 -3.48 11.16
N LYS A 7 2.11 -4.28 10.80
CA LYS A 7 2.05 -5.74 10.98
C LYS A 7 3.20 -6.44 10.25
N ARG A 8 3.57 -5.94 9.07
CA ARG A 8 4.66 -6.47 8.24
C ARG A 8 6.02 -5.81 8.51
N LYS A 9 6.08 -4.81 9.40
CA LYS A 9 7.27 -4.00 9.69
C LYS A 9 7.90 -3.37 8.44
N ILE A 10 7.07 -3.00 7.46
CA ILE A 10 7.49 -2.34 6.22
C ILE A 10 7.23 -0.84 6.37
N LYS A 11 8.22 0.00 6.04
CA LYS A 11 8.04 1.45 6.01
C LYS A 11 7.32 1.86 4.74
N ALA A 12 6.53 2.93 4.80
CA ALA A 12 5.86 3.50 3.64
C ALA A 12 6.86 3.88 2.52
N THR A 13 8.04 4.37 2.88
CA THR A 13 9.13 4.72 1.95
C THR A 13 9.73 3.49 1.27
N ASP A 14 9.84 2.37 1.98
CA ASP A 14 10.31 1.12 1.37
C ASP A 14 9.25 0.60 0.39
N LEU A 15 7.97 0.64 0.76
CA LEU A 15 6.88 0.29 -0.16
C LEU A 15 6.86 1.20 -1.40
N ALA A 16 7.10 2.50 -1.24
CA ALA A 16 7.19 3.45 -2.36
C ALA A 16 8.33 3.06 -3.31
N ARG A 17 9.51 2.75 -2.76
CA ARG A 17 10.68 2.32 -3.55
C ARG A 17 10.43 1.01 -4.30
N GLU A 18 9.87 0.00 -3.64
CA GLU A 18 9.57 -1.30 -4.26
C GLU A 18 8.51 -1.19 -5.38
N LEU A 19 7.55 -0.27 -5.22
CA LEU A 19 6.53 -0.01 -6.24
C LEU A 19 6.97 0.99 -7.32
N ASN A 20 8.17 1.56 -7.20
CA ASN A 20 8.64 2.66 -8.05
C ASN A 20 7.64 3.85 -8.09
N LEU A 21 7.08 4.17 -6.93
CA LEU A 21 6.13 5.27 -6.72
C LEU A 21 6.75 6.35 -5.83
N SER A 22 6.21 7.56 -5.88
CA SER A 22 6.65 8.62 -4.98
C SER A 22 6.11 8.41 -3.56
N ASP A 23 6.89 8.81 -2.56
CA ASP A 23 6.45 8.81 -1.16
C ASP A 23 5.15 9.60 -0.97
N GLY A 24 4.99 10.70 -1.72
CA GLY A 24 3.76 11.49 -1.74
C GLY A 24 2.56 10.71 -2.26
N PHE A 25 2.74 9.86 -3.27
CA PHE A 25 1.68 8.98 -3.77
C PHE A 25 1.29 7.95 -2.71
N ILE A 26 2.26 7.28 -2.09
CA ILE A 26 1.99 6.32 -1.01
C ILE A 26 1.32 6.99 0.18
N SER A 27 1.72 8.20 0.55
CA SER A 27 1.06 8.99 1.61
C SER A 27 -0.40 9.32 1.26
N GLN A 28 -0.70 9.66 0.00
CA GLN A 28 -2.08 9.83 -0.48
C GLN A 28 -2.88 8.52 -0.45
N VAL A 29 -2.25 7.39 -0.73
CA VAL A 29 -2.90 6.06 -0.63
C VAL A 29 -3.16 5.68 0.82
N ILE A 30 -2.19 5.87 1.72
CA ILE A 30 -2.34 5.58 3.15
C ILE A 30 -3.42 6.45 3.79
N SER A 31 -3.57 7.70 3.34
CA SER A 31 -4.60 8.63 3.81
C SER A 31 -5.97 8.45 3.13
N GLY A 32 -6.15 7.44 2.27
CA GLY A 32 -7.41 7.19 1.56
C GLY A 32 -7.74 8.18 0.43
N LYS A 33 -6.90 9.21 0.21
CA LYS A 33 -7.10 10.23 -0.83
C LYS A 33 -6.88 9.69 -2.25
N LYS A 34 -6.15 8.59 -2.38
CA LYS A 34 -5.92 7.89 -3.64
C LYS A 34 -6.01 6.39 -3.43
N GLN A 35 -6.32 5.69 -4.51
CA GLN A 35 -6.23 4.24 -4.56
C GLN A 35 -5.09 3.83 -5.50
N PHE A 36 -4.56 2.63 -5.27
CA PHE A 36 -3.67 2.01 -6.24
C PHE A 36 -4.42 1.69 -7.53
N SER A 37 -3.73 1.76 -8.66
CA SER A 37 -4.18 1.06 -9.87
C SER A 37 -4.17 -0.45 -9.60
N TYR A 38 -4.95 -1.22 -10.36
CA TYR A 38 -5.00 -2.69 -10.22
C TYR A 38 -3.62 -3.35 -10.21
N GLN A 39 -2.72 -2.92 -11.12
CA GLN A 39 -1.35 -3.43 -11.21
C GLN A 39 -0.52 -3.10 -9.96
N ASN A 40 -0.61 -1.86 -9.46
CA ASN A 40 0.11 -1.44 -8.26
C ASN A 40 -0.45 -2.10 -7.00
N ALA A 41 -1.76 -2.34 -6.94
CA ALA A 41 -2.40 -3.05 -5.86
C ALA A 41 -1.96 -4.51 -5.84
N ALA A 42 -1.94 -5.20 -6.98
CA ALA A 42 -1.42 -6.56 -7.07
C ALA A 42 0.06 -6.66 -6.64
N HIS A 43 0.87 -5.69 -7.05
CA HIS A 43 2.28 -5.64 -6.67
C HIS A 43 2.45 -5.34 -5.16
N ALA A 44 1.69 -4.39 -4.62
CA ALA A 44 1.68 -4.05 -3.20
C ALA A 44 1.24 -5.24 -2.34
N ALA A 45 0.21 -5.97 -2.76
CA ALA A 45 -0.30 -7.16 -2.10
C ALA A 45 0.78 -8.25 -2.01
N ARG A 46 1.54 -8.45 -3.10
CA ARG A 46 2.66 -9.38 -3.14
C ARG A 46 3.79 -8.97 -2.17
N ILE A 47 4.15 -7.70 -2.13
CA ILE A 47 5.19 -7.16 -1.21
C ILE A 47 4.74 -7.30 0.25
N LEU A 48 3.49 -6.93 0.54
CA LEU A 48 2.89 -6.96 1.88
C LEU A 48 2.43 -8.37 2.29
N ARG A 49 2.57 -9.36 1.40
CA ARG A 49 2.10 -10.74 1.55
C ARG A 49 0.66 -10.79 2.05
N CYS A 50 -0.22 -10.03 1.43
CA CYS A 50 -1.65 -9.98 1.71
C CYS A 50 -2.44 -10.17 0.40
N THR A 51 -3.74 -10.30 0.51
CA THR A 51 -4.64 -10.23 -0.63
C THR A 51 -4.83 -8.78 -1.07
N MET A 52 -5.32 -8.57 -2.30
CA MET A 52 -5.71 -7.23 -2.75
C MET A 52 -6.90 -6.69 -1.97
N GLU A 53 -7.81 -7.56 -1.53
CA GLU A 53 -8.96 -7.20 -0.69
C GLU A 53 -8.49 -6.60 0.64
N GLU A 54 -7.50 -7.21 1.30
CA GLU A 54 -6.90 -6.67 2.54
C GLU A 54 -6.23 -5.30 2.33
N LEU A 55 -5.82 -4.94 1.10
CA LEU A 55 -5.33 -3.58 0.80
C LEU A 55 -6.47 -2.55 0.77
N HIS A 56 -7.66 -2.99 0.38
CA HIS A 56 -8.84 -2.18 0.10
C HIS A 56 -9.87 -2.14 1.25
N GLU A 57 -9.76 -3.00 2.28
CA GLU A 57 -10.61 -3.03 3.49
C GLU A 57 -10.43 -1.77 4.39
N TRP A 58 -10.34 -0.58 3.82
CA TRP A 58 -10.08 0.69 4.53
C TRP A 58 -11.11 1.78 4.18
N ASP A 59 -12.34 1.39 3.87
CA ASP A 59 -13.49 2.29 3.67
C ASP A 59 -14.66 2.01 4.64
N ASP A 60 -14.38 1.50 5.85
CA ASP A 60 -15.32 1.53 6.99
C ASP A 60 -14.61 1.87 8.32
#